data_AF-A0A962X850-F1
#
_entry.id   AF-A0A962X850-F1
#
_cell.length_a   1.000
_cell.length_b   1.000
_cell.length_c   1.000
_cell.angle_alpha   90.00
_cell.angle_beta   90.00
_cell.angle_gamma   90.00
#
_symmetry.space_group_name_H-M   'P 1'
#
loop_
_entity.id
_entity.type
_entity.pdbx_description
1 polymer ?
#
loop_
_entity_poly.entity_id
_entity_poly.type
_entity_poly.pdbx_seq_one_letter_code
_entity_poly.pdbx_strand_id
1 'polypeptide(L)'
;RALQQGKQDVGLGDYQVRGWRGWHHHMTLVMMAMLFLLEERLLHQQTRPLLSGRDIRALLNQFLPRRDTTLEEVLRQMQVRHRKRQATIDSAYRKQQLNE
;
A
#
# COMPACT_ATOMS: atom_id res chain seq x y z
N ARG A 1 -16.27 11.09 11.06
CA ARG A 1 -15.89 9.66 11.14
C ARG A 1 -15.04 9.19 9.95
N ALA A 2 -15.31 9.61 8.72
CA ALA A 2 -14.55 9.19 7.52
C ALA A 2 -13.02 9.28 7.66
N LEU A 3 -12.47 10.40 8.14
CA LEU A 3 -11.01 10.56 8.34
C LEU A 3 -10.43 9.59 9.38
N GLN A 4 -11.18 9.29 10.44
CA GLN A 4 -10.75 8.33 11.46
C GLN A 4 -10.70 6.92 10.88
N GLN A 5 -11.69 6.54 10.07
CA GLN A 5 -11.68 5.26 9.35
C GLN A 5 -10.56 5.23 8.31
N GLY A 6 -10.32 6.34 7.59
CA GLY A 6 -9.18 6.48 6.69
C GLY A 6 -7.84 6.15 7.38
N LYS A 7 -7.63 6.68 8.60
CA LYS A 7 -6.43 6.40 9.40
C LYS A 7 -6.36 4.94 9.84
N GLN A 8 -7.45 4.38 10.36
CA GLN A 8 -7.46 3.05 10.97
C GLN A 8 -7.51 1.91 9.95
N ASP A 9 -8.19 2.11 8.82
CA ASP A 9 -8.54 1.02 7.90
C ASP A 9 -7.70 0.98 6.62
N VAL A 10 -7.22 2.12 6.13
CA VAL A 10 -6.53 2.22 4.83
C VAL A 10 -5.20 2.99 4.90
N GLY A 11 -4.70 3.27 6.10
CA GLY A 11 -3.38 3.84 6.31
C GLY A 11 -3.23 5.29 5.86
N LEU A 12 -4.27 6.12 6.04
CA LEU A 12 -4.18 7.58 5.78
C LEU A 12 -3.01 8.24 6.53
N GLY A 13 -2.65 7.72 7.71
CA GLY A 13 -1.52 8.20 8.52
C GLY A 13 -0.18 7.51 8.26
N ASP A 14 -0.13 6.48 7.41
CA ASP A 14 1.00 5.55 7.30
C ASP A 14 1.93 5.87 6.11
N TYR A 15 1.91 7.10 5.61
CA TYR A 15 2.79 7.50 4.52
C TYR A 15 4.22 7.69 5.02
N GLN A 16 5.18 7.03 4.38
CA GLN A 16 6.60 7.09 4.76
C GLN A 16 7.42 8.03 3.87
N VAL A 17 6.78 8.63 2.85
CA VAL A 17 7.42 9.49 1.86
C VAL A 17 7.48 10.94 2.34
N ARG A 18 8.63 11.59 2.14
CA ARG A 18 8.87 13.00 2.53
C ARG A 18 8.71 14.01 1.39
N GLY A 19 8.49 13.53 0.16
CA GLY A 19 8.34 14.38 -1.02
C GLY A 19 6.88 14.62 -1.40
N TRP A 20 6.57 15.83 -1.87
CA TRP A 20 5.22 16.26 -2.27
C TRP A 20 4.53 15.30 -3.23
N ARG A 21 5.23 14.89 -4.29
CA ARG A 21 4.69 13.96 -5.30
C ARG A 21 4.37 12.59 -4.69
N GLY A 22 5.23 12.09 -3.81
CA GLY A 22 5.00 10.82 -3.12
C GLY A 22 3.78 10.90 -2.21
N TRP A 23 3.65 12.00 -1.46
CA TRP A 23 2.50 12.25 -0.59
C TRP A 23 1.19 12.26 -1.38
N HIS A 24 1.14 12.95 -2.52
CA HIS A 24 -0.05 12.94 -3.39
C HIS A 24 -0.40 11.55 -3.90
N HIS A 25 0.59 10.77 -4.35
CA HIS A 25 0.33 9.40 -4.78
C HIS A 25 -0.27 8.55 -3.64
N HIS A 26 0.25 8.69 -2.42
CA HIS A 26 -0.32 8.03 -1.24
C HIS A 26 -1.77 8.45 -1.01
N MET A 27 -2.05 9.76 -1.01
CA MET A 27 -3.40 10.28 -0.80
C MET A 27 -4.39 9.79 -1.87
N THR A 28 -3.98 9.74 -3.14
CA THR A 28 -4.80 9.18 -4.22
C THR A 28 -5.14 7.71 -3.97
N LEU A 29 -4.16 6.87 -3.59
CA LEU A 29 -4.40 5.47 -3.26
C LEU A 29 -5.33 5.31 -2.05
N VAL A 30 -5.16 6.12 -1.01
CA VAL A 30 -6.03 6.13 0.17
C VAL A 30 -7.47 6.50 -0.21
N MET A 31 -7.67 7.52 -1.04
CA MET A 31 -9.01 7.90 -1.49
C MET A 31 -9.70 6.78 -2.28
N MET A 32 -8.97 6.10 -3.18
CA MET A 32 -9.51 4.94 -3.90
C MET A 32 -9.87 3.78 -2.96
N ALA A 33 -9.02 3.49 -1.97
CA ALA A 33 -9.31 2.45 -0.98
C ALA A 33 -10.53 2.81 -0.12
N MET A 34 -10.67 4.07 0.29
CA MET A 34 -11.86 4.54 1.02
C MET A 34 -13.13 4.43 0.18
N LEU A 35 -13.06 4.75 -1.12
CA LEU A 35 -14.18 4.60 -2.04
C LEU A 35 -14.61 3.13 -2.15
N PHE A 36 -13.66 2.22 -2.39
CA PHE A 36 -13.93 0.78 -2.44
C PHE A 36 -14.61 0.27 -1.16
N LEU A 37 -14.08 0.63 0.03
CA LEU A 37 -14.70 0.25 1.30
C LEU A 37 -16.12 0.80 1.47
N LEU A 38 -16.40 1.99 0.95
CA LEU A 38 -17.75 2.57 0.99
C LEU A 38 -18.70 1.81 0.07
N GLU A 39 -18.29 1.52 -1.16
CA GLU A 39 -19.07 0.77 -2.15
C GLU A 39 -19.42 -0.63 -1.63
N GLU A 40 -18.47 -1.37 -1.08
CA GLU A 40 -18.70 -2.70 -0.50
C GLU A 40 -19.71 -2.67 0.66
N ARG A 41 -19.64 -1.63 1.51
CA ARG A 41 -20.58 -1.48 2.63
C ARG A 41 -21.99 -1.13 2.16
N LEU A 42 -22.12 -0.32 1.10
CA LEU A 42 -23.40 0.01 0.50
C LEU A 42 -24.02 -1.21 -0.21
N LEU A 43 -23.21 -1.94 -0.98
CA LEU A 43 -23.62 -3.16 -1.68
C LEU A 43 -24.18 -4.21 -0.72
N HIS A 44 -23.57 -4.34 0.47
CA HIS A 44 -23.98 -5.32 1.47
C HIS A 44 -24.83 -4.75 2.61
N GLN A 45 -25.35 -3.53 2.49
CA GLN A 45 -26.04 -2.86 3.60
C GLN A 45 -27.25 -3.65 4.12
N GLN A 46 -28.03 -4.28 3.22
CA GLN A 46 -29.22 -5.05 3.60
C GLN A 46 -28.89 -6.42 4.21
N THR A 47 -27.84 -7.07 3.70
CA THR A 47 -27.47 -8.44 4.09
C THR A 47 -26.49 -8.48 5.26
N ARG A 48 -25.64 -7.45 5.39
CA ARG A 48 -24.58 -7.32 6.40
C ARG A 48 -24.51 -5.87 6.91
N PRO A 49 -25.52 -5.38 7.65
CA PRO A 49 -25.60 -3.97 8.07
C PRO A 49 -24.44 -3.53 8.99
N LEU A 50 -23.76 -4.46 9.63
CA LEU A 50 -22.63 -4.20 10.53
C LEU A 50 -21.26 -4.34 9.86
N LEU A 51 -21.19 -4.57 8.54
CA LEU A 51 -19.93 -4.74 7.82
C LEU A 51 -19.03 -3.50 7.99
N SER A 52 -17.87 -3.71 8.61
CA SER A 52 -16.89 -2.65 8.86
C SER A 52 -15.74 -2.68 7.83
N GLY A 53 -15.02 -1.56 7.71
CA GLY A 53 -13.82 -1.50 6.88
C GLY A 53 -12.72 -2.47 7.35
N ARG A 54 -12.66 -2.75 8.66
CA ARG A 54 -11.77 -3.75 9.25
C ARG A 54 -12.09 -5.16 8.77
N ASP A 55 -13.37 -5.52 8.68
CA ASP A 55 -13.79 -6.84 8.21
C ASP A 55 -13.43 -7.02 6.74
N ILE A 56 -13.72 -6.03 5.90
CA ILE A 56 -13.37 -6.06 4.47
C ILE A 56 -11.85 -6.19 4.30
N ARG A 57 -11.06 -5.41 5.03
CA ARG A 57 -9.59 -5.54 5.01
C ARG A 57 -9.13 -6.94 5.43
N ALA A 58 -9.73 -7.52 6.47
CA ALA A 58 -9.39 -8.86 6.92
C ALA A 58 -9.69 -9.92 5.85
N LEU A 59 -10.85 -9.80 5.17
CA LEU A 59 -11.20 -10.66 4.04
C LEU A 59 -10.19 -10.52 2.90
N LEU A 60 -9.86 -9.29 2.50
CA LEU A 60 -8.87 -9.05 1.44
C LEU A 60 -7.51 -9.65 1.80
N ASN A 61 -7.03 -9.46 3.04
CA ASN A 61 -5.76 -10.03 3.48
C ASN A 61 -5.73 -11.56 3.50
N GLN A 62 -6.88 -12.20 3.75
CA GLN A 62 -7.02 -13.64 3.83
C GLN A 62 -7.20 -14.30 2.46
N PHE A 63 -7.95 -13.66 1.56
CA PHE A 63 -8.40 -14.27 0.31
C PHE A 63 -7.70 -13.73 -0.95
N LEU A 64 -7.05 -12.55 -0.89
CA LEU A 64 -6.29 -12.09 -2.05
C LEU A 64 -5.09 -13.01 -2.30
N PRO A 65 -4.88 -13.45 -3.56
CA PRO A 65 -3.76 -14.30 -3.91
C PRO A 65 -2.42 -13.65 -3.53
N ARG A 66 -1.64 -14.36 -2.71
CA ARG A 66 -0.28 -13.95 -2.37
C ARG A 66 0.67 -14.36 -3.47
N ARG A 67 1.42 -13.39 -3.99
CA ARG A 67 2.43 -13.65 -5.02
C ARG A 67 3.60 -14.45 -4.45
N ASP A 68 3.97 -14.26 -3.20
CA ASP A 68 5.13 -14.84 -2.52
C ASP A 68 4.89 -16.20 -1.86
N THR A 69 4.03 -17.05 -2.45
CA THR A 69 3.66 -18.35 -1.83
C THR A 69 4.71 -19.44 -2.07
N THR A 70 5.53 -19.33 -3.12
CA THR A 70 6.57 -20.32 -3.44
C THR A 70 7.96 -19.80 -3.09
N LEU A 71 8.88 -20.71 -2.72
CA LEU A 71 10.28 -20.36 -2.42
C LEU A 71 10.94 -19.61 -3.58
N GLU A 72 10.73 -20.08 -4.81
CA GLU A 72 11.29 -19.47 -6.01
C GLU A 72 10.83 -18.02 -6.18
N GLU A 73 9.53 -17.75 -5.98
CA GLU A 73 8.99 -16.40 -6.13
C GLU A 73 9.45 -15.49 -4.98
N VAL A 74 9.58 -16.01 -3.75
CA VAL A 74 10.18 -15.28 -2.63
C VAL A 74 11.61 -14.85 -2.96
N LEU A 75 12.44 -15.78 -3.46
CA LEU A 75 13.82 -15.51 -3.87
C LEU A 75 13.88 -14.52 -5.04
N ARG A 76 13.01 -14.67 -6.04
CA ARG A 76 12.93 -13.75 -7.18
C ARG A 76 12.60 -12.32 -6.71
N GLN A 77 11.61 -12.16 -5.84
CA GLN A 77 11.23 -10.87 -5.27
C GLN A 77 12.37 -10.27 -4.43
N MET A 78 13.07 -11.10 -3.65
CA MET A 78 14.25 -10.68 -2.91
C MET A 78 15.32 -10.13 -3.84
N GLN A 79 15.62 -10.83 -4.93
CA GLN A 79 16.63 -10.40 -5.90
C GLN A 79 16.22 -9.11 -6.63
N VAL A 80 14.93 -8.93 -6.93
CA VAL A 80 14.41 -7.66 -7.45
C VAL A 80 14.68 -6.52 -6.47
N ARG A 81 14.42 -6.73 -5.16
CA ARG A 81 14.70 -5.73 -4.12
C ARG A 81 16.19 -5.44 -3.99
N HIS A 82 17.07 -6.44 -4.12
CA HIS A 82 18.53 -6.25 -4.11
C HIS A 82 18.98 -5.35 -5.26
N ARG A 83 18.54 -5.64 -6.49
CA ARG A 83 18.89 -4.83 -7.67
C ARG A 83 18.45 -3.37 -7.51
N LYS A 84 17.23 -3.13 -7.01
CA LYS A 84 16.72 -1.78 -6.74
C LYS A 84 17.56 -1.04 -5.69
N ARG A 85 17.94 -1.72 -4.60
CA ARG A 85 18.83 -1.14 -3.58
C ARG A 85 20.19 -0.78 -4.16
N GLN A 86 20.80 -1.68 -4.92
CA GLN A 86 22.09 -1.43 -5.56
C GLN A 86 22.02 -0.23 -6.52
N ALA A 87 21.00 -0.16 -7.37
CA ALA A 87 20.82 0.97 -8.29
C ALA A 87 20.68 2.33 -7.56
N THR A 88 20.01 2.36 -6.40
CA THR A 88 19.92 3.55 -5.56
C THR A 88 21.30 3.93 -4.98
N ILE A 89 22.07 2.96 -4.50
CA ILE A 89 23.43 3.16 -3.98
C ILE A 89 24.33 3.72 -5.08
N ASP A 90 24.36 3.08 -6.25
CA ASP A 90 25.18 3.49 -7.39
C ASP A 90 24.78 4.90 -7.88
N SER A 91 23.48 5.20 -7.89
CA SER A 91 22.99 6.55 -8.22
C SER A 91 23.43 7.60 -7.19
N ALA A 92 23.55 7.25 -5.91
CA ALA A 92 24.00 8.17 -4.87
C ALA A 92 25.50 8.46 -5.03
N TYR A 93 26.32 7.42 -5.21
CA TYR A 93 27.77 7.59 -5.44
C TYR A 93 28.07 8.42 -6.70
N ARG A 94 27.37 8.17 -7.81
CA ARG A 94 27.55 8.97 -9.04
C ARG A 94 27.27 10.45 -8.82
N LYS A 95 26.26 10.80 -8.02
CA LYS A 95 25.93 12.21 -7.71
C LYS A 95 26.97 12.87 -6.81
N GLN A 96 27.57 12.11 -5.89
CA GLN A 96 28.62 12.62 -5.03
C GLN A 96 29.89 12.93 -5.83
N GLN A 97 30.30 12.02 -6.73
CA GLN A 97 31.46 12.21 -7.60
C GLN A 97 31.33 13.36 -8.61
N LEU A 98 30.11 13.75 -8.98
CA LEU A 98 29.86 14.90 -9.87
C LEU A 98 29.92 16.25 -9.15
N ASN A 99 29.86 16.23 -7.81
CA ASN A 99 29.87 17.43 -6.98
C ASN A 99 31.25 17.69 -6.34
N GLU A 100 32.23 16.82 -6.57
CA GLU A 100 33.65 16.97 -6.25
C GLU A 100 34.41 17.45 -7.48
#